data_AF-A0A7H9BFX5-F1
#
_entry.id   AF-A0A7H9BFX5-F1
#
_cell.length_a   1.000
_cell.length_b   1.000
_cell.length_c   1.000
_cell.angle_alpha   90.00
_cell.angle_beta   90.00
_cell.angle_gamma   90.00
#
_symmetry.space_group_name_H-M   'P 1'
#
loop_
_entity.id
_entity.type
_entity.pdbx_description
1 polymer ?
#
loop_
_entity_poly.entity_id
_entity_poly.type
_entity_poly.pdbx_seq_one_letter_code
_entity_poly.pdbx_strand_id
1 'polypeptide(L)' 'MADEKTLVCPDCGKDIEVLAACGAKSYFCNHCNELKSSARVRAANPALFPEQKD' A
#
# COMPACT_ATOMS: atom_id res chain seq x y z
N MET A 1 -12.29 13.78 13.22
CA MET A 1 -10.90 13.26 13.25
C MET A 1 -10.76 12.39 12.02
N ALA A 2 -9.87 12.76 11.10
CA ALA A 2 -9.83 12.18 9.75
C ALA A 2 -9.37 10.72 9.81
N ASP A 3 -10.24 9.82 9.36
CA ASP A 3 -9.95 8.42 9.04
C ASP A 3 -9.03 8.42 7.80
N GLU A 4 -7.77 8.76 7.99
CA GLU A 4 -6.77 8.66 6.92
C GLU A 4 -6.47 7.17 6.71
N LYS A 5 -6.99 6.65 5.61
CA LYS A 5 -6.98 5.24 5.26
C LYS A 5 -5.58 4.84 4.80
N THR A 6 -4.66 4.67 5.75
CA THR A 6 -3.26 4.35 5.47
C THR A 6 -3.08 2.87 5.15
N LEU A 7 -2.34 2.58 4.08
CA LEU A 7 -1.96 1.21 3.76
C LEU A 7 -1.01 0.65 4.79
N VAL A 8 -1.22 -0.60 5.18
CA VAL A 8 -0.32 -1.32 6.07
C VAL A 8 0.60 -2.26 5.30
N CYS A 9 1.79 -2.42 5.82
CA CYS A 9 2.79 -3.35 5.34
C CYS A 9 2.37 -4.80 5.62
N PRO A 10 2.38 -5.70 4.63
CA PRO A 10 2.02 -7.10 4.82
C PRO A 10 3.01 -7.88 5.70
N ASP A 11 4.23 -7.36 5.89
CA ASP A 11 5.29 -8.04 6.66
C ASP A 11 5.39 -7.52 8.11
N CYS A 12 5.28 -6.21 8.33
CA CYS A 12 5.45 -5.61 9.66
C CYS A 12 4.19 -4.95 10.23
N GLY A 13 3.11 -4.84 9.45
CA GLY A 13 1.83 -4.24 9.86
C GLY A 13 1.86 -2.72 10.07
N LYS A 14 3.00 -2.06 9.79
CA LYS A 14 3.14 -0.60 9.91
C LYS A 14 2.72 0.12 8.63
N ASP A 15 2.60 1.45 8.69
CA ASP A 15 2.24 2.25 7.54
C ASP A 15 3.20 2.09 6.35
N ILE A 16 2.63 2.16 5.16
CA ILE A 16 3.32 2.15 3.88
C ILE A 16 3.08 3.48 3.19
N GLU A 17 4.15 4.00 2.60
CA GLU A 17 4.12 5.16 1.74
C GLU A 17 3.80 4.75 0.30
N VAL A 18 2.84 5.43 -0.31
CA VAL A 18 2.46 5.22 -1.71
C VAL A 18 3.20 6.22 -2.58
N LEU A 19 4.17 5.72 -3.33
CA LEU A 19 4.94 6.49 -4.29
C LEU A 19 4.27 6.37 -5.66
N ALA A 20 3.62 7.43 -6.13
CA ALA A 20 3.07 7.49 -7.47
C ALA A 20 4.09 8.12 -8.43
N ALA A 21 4.53 7.37 -9.45
CA ALA A 21 5.48 7.84 -10.45
C ALA A 21 5.07 7.38 -11.86
N CYS A 22 5.04 8.30 -12.83
CA CYS A 22 4.77 8.03 -14.25
C CYS A 22 3.60 7.06 -14.53
N GLY A 23 2.49 7.21 -13.79
CA GLY A 23 1.28 6.38 -13.95
C GLY A 23 1.27 5.06 -13.16
N ALA A 24 2.38 4.68 -12.52
CA ALA A 24 2.45 3.51 -11.65
C ALA A 24 2.44 3.93 -10.17
N LYS A 25 1.89 3.06 -9.31
CA LYS A 25 1.95 3.20 -7.85
C LYS A 25 2.88 2.14 -7.28
N SER A 26 3.91 2.58 -6.57
CA SER A 26 4.84 1.77 -5.81
C SER A 26 4.54 1.91 -4.31
N TYR A 27 4.77 0.84 -3.55
CA TYR A 27 4.50 0.80 -2.12
C TYR A 27 5.83 0.66 -1.40
N PHE A 28 6.24 1.67 -0.66
CA PHE A 28 7.49 1.66 0.09
C PHE A 28 7.21 1.60 1.58
N CYS A 29 7.83 0.65 2.27
CA CYS A 29 7.74 0.57 3.72
C CYS A 29 8.95 1.28 4.33
N ASN A 30 8.74 2.42 4.99
CA ASN A 30 9.81 3.16 5.67
C ASN A 30 10.41 2.40 6.85
N HIS A 31 9.66 1.46 7.44
CA HIS A 31 10.13 0.65 8.57
C HIS A 31 11.01 -0.53 8.16
N CYS A 32 10.65 -1.21 7.07
CA CYS A 32 11.49 -2.25 6.48
C CYS A 32 12.54 -1.67 5.53
N ASN A 33 12.42 -0.38 5.19
CA ASN A 33 13.23 0.36 4.23
C ASN A 33 13.34 -0.36 2.86
N GLU A 34 12.21 -0.89 2.38
CA GLU A 34 12.14 -1.67 1.14
C GLU A 34 10.83 -1.44 0.39
N LEU A 35 10.86 -1.73 -0.91
CA LEU A 35 9.67 -1.74 -1.76
C LEU A 35 8.88 -3.04 -1.56
N LYS A 36 7.59 -2.90 -1.26
CA LYS A 36 6.67 -4.03 -1.13
C LYS A 36 5.91 -4.27 -2.43
N SER A 37 5.76 -5.54 -2.77
CA SER A 37 4.97 -5.96 -3.92
C SER A 37 3.53 -5.47 -3.83
N SER A 38 3.05 -4.82 -4.89
CA SER A 38 1.70 -4.29 -4.99
C SER A 38 0.61 -5.34 -4.73
N ALA A 39 0.78 -6.57 -5.24
CA ALA A 39 -0.16 -7.67 -5.01
C ALA A 39 -0.27 -8.04 -3.52
N ARG A 40 0.86 -8.12 -2.80
CA ARG A 40 0.88 -8.43 -1.35
C ARG A 40 0.24 -7.31 -0.53
N VAL A 41 0.57 -6.06 -0.86
CA VAL A 41 -0.04 -4.89 -0.22
C VAL A 41 -1.54 -4.86 -0.47
N ARG A 42 -1.99 -5.17 -1.68
CA ARG A 42 -3.42 -5.27 -2.03
C ARG A 42 -4.14 -6.35 -1.22
N ALA A 43 -3.56 -7.54 -1.14
CA ALA A 43 -4.12 -8.65 -0.37
C ALA A 43 -4.22 -8.33 1.13
N ALA A 44 -3.26 -7.60 1.69
CA ALA A 44 -3.27 -7.18 3.09
C ALA A 44 -4.20 -5.98 3.38
N ASN A 45 -4.61 -5.24 2.34
CA ASN A 45 -5.43 -4.03 2.48
C ASN A 45 -6.68 -4.08 1.57
N PRO A 46 -7.54 -5.10 1.69
CA PRO A 46 -8.64 -5.33 0.74
C PRO A 46 -9.65 -4.17 0.70
N ALA A 47 -9.85 -3.46 1.81
CA ALA A 47 -10.76 -2.31 1.89
C ALA A 47 -10.29 -1.08 1.09
N LEU A 48 -9.00 -1.03 0.74
CA LEU A 48 -8.36 0.11 0.06
C LEU A 48 -8.19 -0.11 -1.44
N PHE A 49 -8.40 -1.33 -1.92
CA PHE A 49 -8.26 -1.69 -3.32
C PHE A 49 -9.55 -2.35 -3.83
N PRO A 50 -10.62 -1.58 -4.03
CA PRO A 50 -11.78 -2.10 -4.76
C PRO A 50 -11.31 -2.50 -6.16
N GLU A 51 -11.54 -3.75 -6.55
CA GLU A 51 -11.15 -4.29 -7.85
C GLU A 51 -11.58 -3.33 -8.98
N GLN A 52 -10.59 -2.82 -9.72
CA GLN A 52 -10.84 -2.03 -10.92
C GLN A 52 -11.33 -2.99 -11.99
N LYS A 53 -12.65 -3.15 -12.07
CA LYS A 53 -13.32 -3.69 -13.27
C LYS A 53 -13.20 -2.64 -14.38
N ASP A 54 -12.23 -2.82 -15.26
CA ASP A 54 -12.33 -2.36 -16.65
C ASP A 54 -13.32 -3.25 -17.42
#